data_AF-A0A9E2UD51-F1
#
_entry.id   AF-A0A9E2UD51-F1
#
_cell.length_a   1.000
_cell.length_b   1.000
_cell.length_c   1.000
_cell.angle_alpha   90.00
_cell.angle_beta   90.00
_cell.angle_gamma   90.00
#
_symmetry.space_group_name_H-M   'P 1'
#
loop_
_entity.id
_entity.type
_entity.pdbx_description
1 polymer ?
#
loop_
_entity_poly.entity_id
_entity_poly.type
_entity_poly.pdbx_seq_one_letter_code
_entity_poly.pdbx_strand_id
1 'polypeptide(L)' 'MTELAPTTREALLRVGTSTLTGILSRRGLRNMFLQNVWPIRPDGPRMVGPAFTMRFIPAREDKTATGRGAVHQRAMEE' A
#
# COMPACT_ATOMS: atom_id res chain seq x y z
N MET A 1 14.13 -5.06 4.26
CA MET A 1 12.77 -4.81 4.77
C MET A 1 12.69 -5.39 6.17
N THR A 2 12.33 -4.59 7.17
CA THR A 2 12.21 -5.08 8.55
C THR A 2 11.04 -6.04 8.66
N GLU A 3 11.30 -7.24 9.19
CA GLU A 3 10.29 -8.27 9.38
C GLU A 3 9.28 -7.85 10.48
N LEU A 4 7.99 -8.04 10.22
CA LEU A 4 6.93 -7.71 11.17
C LEU A 4 6.79 -8.84 12.19
N ALA A 5 6.97 -8.53 13.49
CA ALA A 5 6.82 -9.52 14.55
C ALA A 5 5.42 -10.19 14.52
N PRO A 6 5.33 -11.53 14.66
CA PRO A 6 4.06 -12.26 14.57
C PRO A 6 2.99 -11.75 15.54
N THR A 7 3.39 -11.46 16.78
CA THR A 7 2.51 -10.94 17.83
C THR A 7 1.90 -9.58 17.46
N THR A 8 2.68 -8.72 16.80
CA THR A 8 2.20 -7.41 16.33
C THR A 8 1.21 -7.59 15.19
N ARG A 9 1.49 -8.50 14.25
CA ARG A 9 0.57 -8.82 13.15
C ARG A 9 -0.79 -9.31 13.68
N GLU A 10 -0.78 -10.23 14.64
CA GLU A 10 -2.00 -10.76 15.26
C GLU A 10 -2.80 -9.69 16.01
N ALA A 11 -2.12 -8.82 16.76
CA ALA A 11 -2.77 -7.71 17.46
C ALA A 11 -3.45 -6.75 16.46
N LEU A 12 -2.76 -6.39 15.38
CA LEU A 12 -3.28 -5.47 14.37
C LEU A 12 -4.46 -6.07 13.59
N LEU A 13 -4.50 -7.38 13.37
CA LEU A 13 -5.64 -8.05 12.72
C LEU A 13 -6.95 -7.91 13.51
N ARG A 14 -6.87 -7.74 14.83
CA ARG A 14 -8.05 -7.61 15.72
C ARG A 14 -8.62 -6.18 15.77
N VAL A 15 -7.83 -5.15 15.42
CA VAL A 15 -8.21 -3.74 15.61
C VAL A 15 -8.72 -3.14 14.30
N GLY A 16 -9.82 -2.37 14.34
CA GLY A 16 -10.38 -1.67 13.17
C GLY A 16 -9.49 -0.56 12.60
N THR A 17 -9.61 -0.28 11.29
CA THR A 17 -8.86 0.80 10.61
C THR A 17 -9.25 2.19 11.13
N SER A 18 -10.52 2.39 11.49
CA SER A 18 -11.01 3.63 12.13
C SER A 18 -10.33 3.90 13.47
N THR A 19 -10.22 2.88 14.32
CA THR A 19 -9.53 2.95 15.61
C THR A 19 -8.04 3.31 15.43
N LEU A 20 -7.35 2.62 14.51
CA LEU A 20 -5.94 2.91 14.22
C LEU A 20 -5.76 4.35 13.73
N THR A 21 -6.63 4.82 12.82
CA THR A 21 -6.60 6.19 12.31
C THR A 21 -6.77 7.21 13.45
N GLY A 22 -7.70 6.98 14.38
CA GLY A 22 -7.89 7.83 15.55
C GLY A 22 -6.68 7.86 16.48
N ILE A 23 -6.06 6.71 16.76
CA ILE A 23 -4.85 6.61 17.59
C ILE A 23 -3.67 7.36 16.94
N LEU A 24 -3.45 7.17 15.64
CA LEU A 24 -2.37 7.84 14.90
C LEU A 24 -2.61 9.36 14.84
N SER A 25 -3.85 9.79 14.65
CA SER A 25 -4.25 11.21 14.68
C SER A 25 -3.93 11.86 16.03
N ARG A 26 -4.23 11.18 17.15
CA ARG A 26 -3.85 11.65 18.50
C ARG A 26 -2.33 11.77 18.69
N ARG A 27 -1.54 11.00 17.92
CA ARG A 27 -0.08 11.10 17.88
C ARG A 27 0.45 12.14 16.90
N GLY A 28 -0.42 12.96 16.31
CA GLY A 28 -0.05 14.03 15.39
C GLY A 28 0.11 13.60 13.93
N LEU A 29 -0.13 12.32 13.61
CA LEU A 29 -0.04 11.82 12.24
C LEU A 29 -1.34 12.11 11.48
N ARG A 30 -1.24 13.03 10.52
CA ARG A 30 -2.33 13.45 9.64
C ARG A 30 -2.16 12.72 8.30
N ASN A 31 -3.25 12.28 7.65
CA ASN A 31 -3.26 11.56 6.35
C ASN A 31 -2.88 10.05 6.38
N MET A 32 -3.34 9.29 7.38
CA MET A 32 -3.01 7.86 7.55
C MET A 32 -3.98 6.87 6.88
N PHE A 33 -5.02 7.37 6.21
CA PHE A 33 -6.05 6.53 5.60
C PHE A 33 -6.18 6.85 4.11
N LEU A 34 -6.22 5.82 3.26
CA LEU A 34 -6.41 5.96 1.83
C LEU A 34 -7.91 6.13 1.53
N GLN A 35 -8.28 7.31 1.06
CA GLN A 35 -9.66 7.61 0.65
C GLN A 35 -9.98 6.94 -0.68
N ASN A 36 -11.27 6.63 -0.90
CA ASN A 36 -11.79 6.04 -2.14
C ASN A 36 -11.18 4.67 -2.52
N VAL A 37 -10.62 3.96 -1.54
CA VAL A 37 -10.16 2.57 -1.71
C VAL A 37 -11.18 1.63 -1.09
N TRP A 38 -11.65 0.67 -1.89
CA TRP A 38 -12.67 -0.28 -1.49
C TRP A 38 -12.24 -1.72 -1.77
N PRO A 39 -12.62 -2.70 -0.93
CA PRO A 39 -12.40 -4.10 -1.24
C PRO A 39 -13.16 -4.49 -2.50
N ILE A 40 -12.47 -5.16 -3.44
CA ILE A 40 -13.12 -5.77 -4.60
C ILE A 40 -14.02 -6.93 -4.16
N ARG A 41 -13.61 -7.66 -3.11
CA ARG A 41 -14.38 -8.74 -2.48
C ARG A 41 -14.74 -8.36 -1.03
N PRO A 42 -15.99 -7.91 -0.75
CA PRO A 42 -16.40 -7.43 0.58
C PRO A 42 -16.39 -8.50 1.68
N ASP A 43 -16.60 -9.77 1.31
CA ASP A 43 -16.56 -10.95 2.17
C ASP A 43 -15.14 -11.49 2.40
N GLY A 44 -14.12 -10.77 1.94
CA GLY A 44 -12.72 -11.11 2.15
C GLY A 44 -12.28 -10.96 3.62
N PRO A 45 -11.31 -11.78 4.07
CA PRO A 45 -10.71 -11.58 5.38
C PRO A 45 -9.91 -10.27 5.42
N ARG A 46 -9.81 -9.68 6.61
CA ARG A 46 -8.98 -8.50 6.85
C ARG A 46 -7.49 -8.86 6.71
N MET A 47 -6.68 -7.94 6.22
CA MET A 47 -5.24 -8.16 6.01
C MET A 47 -4.37 -7.15 6.78
N VAL A 48 -3.18 -7.62 7.18
CA VAL A 48 -2.10 -6.81 7.77
C VAL A 48 -0.79 -7.33 7.22
N GLY A 49 0.08 -6.43 6.79
CA GLY A 49 1.42 -6.76 6.29
C GLY A 49 2.27 -5.51 6.08
N PRO A 50 3.58 -5.71 5.81
CA PRO A 50 4.46 -4.61 5.44
C PRO A 50 3.99 -3.97 4.12
N ALA A 51 4.16 -2.65 4.00
CA ALA A 51 3.87 -1.94 2.77
C ALA A 51 5.00 -2.18 1.75
N PHE A 52 4.62 -2.57 0.54
CA PHE A 52 5.48 -2.49 -0.64
C PHE A 52 4.99 -1.31 -1.49
N THR A 53 5.80 -0.27 -1.58
CA THR A 53 5.44 0.97 -2.28
C THR A 53 5.95 0.92 -3.70
N MET A 54 5.06 1.12 -4.67
CA MET A 54 5.40 1.25 -6.08
C MET A 54 4.93 2.59 -6.60
N ARG A 55 5.70 3.16 -7.51
CA ARG A 55 5.31 4.36 -8.25
C ARG A 55 4.91 3.95 -9.66
N PHE A 56 3.75 4.41 -10.11
CA PHE A 56 3.39 4.27 -11.52
C PHE A 56 3.63 5.59 -12.22
N ILE A 57 4.33 5.54 -13.34
CA ILE A 57 4.50 6.66 -14.26
C ILE A 57 3.67 6.34 -15.50
N PRO A 58 2.79 7.25 -15.97
CA PRO A 58 2.04 7.03 -17.20
C PRO A 58 2.98 6.70 -18.36
N ALA A 59 2.62 5.67 -19.13
CA ALA A 59 3.36 5.34 -20.33
C ALA A 59 3.27 6.50 -21.33
N ARG A 60 4.42 6.86 -21.88
CA ARG A 60 4.54 7.94 -22.88
C ARG A 60 5.11 7.34 -24.14
N GLU A 61 4.29 7.32 -25.20
CA GLU A 61 4.66 6.83 -26.53
C GLU A 61 5.94 7.52 -27.04
N ASP A 62 6.07 8.82 -26.80
CA ASP A 62 7.21 9.64 -27.23
C ASP A 62 8.51 9.38 -26.46
N LYS A 63 8.42 8.78 -25.26
CA LYS A 63 9.57 8.43 -24.41
C LYS A 63 9.87 6.93 -24.41
N THR A 64 9.23 6.17 -25.30
CA THR A 64 9.40 4.73 -25.36
C THR A 64 10.82 4.41 -25.80
N ALA A 65 11.66 3.93 -24.88
CA ALA A 65 12.95 3.36 -25.25
C ALA A 65 12.68 2.20 -26.23
N THR A 66 13.33 2.23 -27.40
CA THR A 66 13.27 1.22 -28.48
C THR A 66 13.91 -0.13 -28.06
N GLY A 67 13.94 -0.43 -26.76
CA GLY A 67 14.50 -1.65 -26.17
C GLY A 67 13.41 -2.56 -25.62
N ARG A 68 13.57 -3.87 -25.84
CA ARG A 68 12.67 -4.93 -25.38
C ARG A 68 12.47 -4.88 -23.86
N GLY A 69 11.32 -4.39 -23.41
CA GLY A 69 10.88 -4.44 -22.02
C GLY A 69 9.61 -3.62 -21.86
N ALA A 70 8.55 -4.20 -21.28
CA ALA A 70 7.29 -3.50 -21.10
C ALA A 70 7.52 -2.23 -20.24
N VAL A 71 7.06 -1.07 -20.71
CA VAL A 71 7.21 0.25 -20.06
C VAL A 71 6.83 0.20 -18.57
N HIS A 72 5.89 -0.68 -18.22
CA HIS A 72 5.42 -0.91 -16.86
C HIS A 72 6.48 -1.49 -15.90
N GLN A 73 7.41 -2.33 -16.36
CA GLN A 73 8.45 -2.92 -15.49
C GLN A 73 9.49 -1.88 -15.09
N ARG A 74 9.94 -1.01 -16.01
CA ARG A 74 10.91 0.04 -15.69
C ARG A 74 10.34 1.13 -14.79
N ALA A 75 9.05 1.45 -14.93
CA ALA A 75 8.37 2.36 -14.02
C ALA A 75 8.25 1.80 -12.58
N MET A 76 8.34 0.48 -12.41
CA MET A 76 8.21 -0.22 -11.13
C MET A 76 9.57 -0.39 -10.41
N GLU A 77 10.69 -0.22 -11.12
CA GLU A 77 12.06 -0.48 -10.66
C GLU A 77 12.88 0.78 -10.31
N GLU A 78 12.46 1.97 -10.75
CA GLU A 78 13.02 3.28 -10.31
C GLU A 78 12.30 3.84 -9.06
#